data_AF-A0A4Q3YMH3-F1
#
_entry.id   AF-A0A4Q3YMH3-F1
#
_cell.length_a   1.000
_cell.length_b   1.000
_cell.length_c   1.000
_cell.angle_alpha   90.00
_cell.angle_beta   90.00
_cell.angle_gamma   90.00
#
_symmetry.space_group_name_H-M   'P 1'
#
loop_
_entity.id
_entity.type
_entity.pdbx_description
1 polymer ?
#
loop_
_entity_poly.entity_id
_entity_poly.type
_entity_poly.pdbx_seq_one_letter_code
_entity_poly.pdbx_strand_id
1 'polypeptide(L)'
;MVMVLMFGVFSVLFYIDGSTGYRKKNETYYLHKAFQTANDEFSKMNGDGSLTSAAWKEHAAKQNVAFPEDRSVLPADMKLPLPWPLILHDYERMKPLQWNILWREYSKEQGLNAQPPEEPYSAQKIKEQWVVFVICGVLTLVAAFFLLRTIRRSISVDADGVTTQEGKKVPYADLKKLDLRKWDTKGLAFIDFDGAAGKGRIRVDGLTYGGFKKEHDEPAERLMRQIRSRFSGEIIEYTTAPATAPEDEQSKPA
;
A
#
# COMPACT_ATOMS: atom_id res chain seq x y z
N MET A 1 -10.08 -3.01 0.03
CA MET A 1 -9.03 -3.95 0.51
C MET A 1 -7.68 -3.66 -0.13
N VAL A 2 -7.57 -3.66 -1.48
CA VAL A 2 -6.31 -3.42 -2.21
C VAL A 2 -5.58 -2.13 -1.78
N MET A 3 -6.29 -1.00 -1.68
CA MET A 3 -5.69 0.28 -1.27
C MET A 3 -5.09 0.25 0.14
N VAL A 4 -5.74 -0.44 1.09
CA VAL A 4 -5.24 -0.57 2.47
C VAL A 4 -3.95 -1.38 2.49
N LEU A 5 -3.90 -2.49 1.75
CA LEU A 5 -2.71 -3.32 1.63
C LEU A 5 -1.55 -2.55 0.97
N MET A 6 -1.82 -1.88 -0.15
CA MET A 6 -0.80 -1.14 -0.89
C MET A 6 -0.15 -0.04 -0.04
N PHE A 7 -0.96 0.86 0.54
CA PHE A 7 -0.42 1.94 1.38
C PHE A 7 0.20 1.42 2.69
N GLY A 8 -0.36 0.35 3.25
CA GLY A 8 0.19 -0.29 4.45
C GLY A 8 1.57 -0.90 4.21
N VAL A 9 1.75 -1.63 3.11
CA VAL A 9 3.06 -2.20 2.72
C VAL A 9 4.08 -1.09 2.50
N PHE A 10 3.72 -0.04 1.74
CA PHE A 10 4.63 1.09 1.53
C PHE A 10 5.00 1.79 2.84
N SER A 11 4.05 2.02 3.73
CA SER A 11 4.32 2.60 5.05
C SER A 11 5.37 1.78 5.81
N VAL A 12 5.23 0.45 5.86
CA VAL A 12 6.22 -0.43 6.51
C VAL A 12 7.60 -0.33 5.85
N LEU A 13 7.68 -0.34 4.52
CA LEU A 13 8.95 -0.22 3.80
C LEU A 13 9.66 1.11 4.10
N PHE A 14 8.93 2.23 4.05
CA PHE A 14 9.46 3.56 4.35
C PHE A 14 9.89 3.70 5.82
N TYR A 15 9.17 3.06 6.75
CA TYR A 15 9.58 2.98 8.15
C TYR A 15 10.91 2.23 8.30
N ILE A 16 11.07 1.09 7.64
CA ILE A 16 12.30 0.29 7.68
C ILE A 16 13.48 1.11 7.13
N ASP A 17 13.32 1.72 5.96
CA ASP A 17 14.37 2.52 5.32
C ASP A 17 14.73 3.77 6.16
N GLY A 18 13.74 4.47 6.73
CA GLY A 18 13.95 5.65 7.57
C GLY A 18 14.52 5.37 8.96
N SER A 19 14.26 4.18 9.52
CA SER A 19 14.76 3.77 10.83
C SER A 19 16.17 3.21 10.75
N THR A 20 16.39 2.19 9.92
CA THR A 20 17.65 1.42 9.89
C THR A 20 18.20 1.19 8.49
N GLY A 21 17.36 1.04 7.47
CA GLY A 21 17.77 0.60 6.13
C GLY A 21 18.81 1.50 5.49
N TYR A 22 18.55 2.81 5.40
CA TYR A 22 19.48 3.75 4.76
C TYR A 22 20.79 3.89 5.54
N ARG A 23 20.72 3.85 6.87
CA ARG A 23 21.90 3.92 7.74
C ARG A 23 22.82 2.71 7.56
N LYS A 24 22.26 1.50 7.47
CA LYS A 24 23.02 0.27 7.18
C LYS A 24 23.60 0.27 5.76
N LYS A 25 22.86 0.81 4.78
CA LYS A 25 23.36 1.01 3.42
C LYS A 25 24.55 1.96 3.39
N ASN A 26 24.51 3.05 4.16
CA ASN A 26 25.63 3.98 4.31
C ASN A 26 26.84 3.32 4.97
N GLU A 27 26.65 2.57 6.05
CA GLU A 27 27.73 1.78 6.66
C GLU A 27 28.42 0.88 5.63
N THR A 28 27.64 0.13 4.86
CA THR A 28 28.15 -0.77 3.83
C THR A 28 28.92 0.00 2.75
N TYR A 29 28.44 1.17 2.35
CA TYR A 29 29.13 2.05 1.40
C TYR A 29 30.52 2.49 1.90
N TYR A 30 30.62 2.98 3.13
CA TYR A 30 31.89 3.45 3.68
C TYR A 30 32.87 2.30 3.94
N LEU A 31 32.38 1.13 4.37
CA LEU A 31 33.19 -0.08 4.45
C LEU A 31 33.74 -0.48 3.08
N HIS A 32 32.90 -0.50 2.04
CA HIS A 32 33.34 -0.77 0.67
C HIS A 32 34.39 0.23 0.19
N LYS A 33 34.21 1.53 0.49
CA LYS A 33 35.21 2.56 0.21
C LYS A 33 36.53 2.30 0.92
N ALA A 34 36.52 1.79 2.16
CA ALA A 34 37.75 1.42 2.87
C ALA A 34 38.55 0.32 2.14
N PHE A 35 37.89 -0.65 1.48
CA PHE A 35 38.59 -1.65 0.66
C PHE A 35 39.27 -1.02 -0.56
N GLN A 36 38.61 -0.05 -1.21
CA GLN A 36 39.21 0.71 -2.31
C GLN A 36 40.43 1.51 -1.83
N THR A 37 40.27 2.26 -0.73
CA THR A 37 41.36 3.04 -0.13
C THR A 37 42.53 2.16 0.28
N ALA A 38 42.28 1.02 0.93
CA ALA A 38 43.34 0.11 1.33
C ALA A 38 44.12 -0.44 0.13
N ASN A 39 43.44 -0.71 -0.98
CA ASN A 39 44.09 -1.13 -2.22
C ASN A 39 45.01 -0.05 -2.80
N ASP A 40 44.51 1.18 -2.84
CA ASP A 40 45.27 2.32 -3.36
C ASP A 40 46.47 2.63 -2.47
N GLU A 41 46.30 2.58 -1.16
CA GLU A 41 47.40 2.75 -0.19
C GLU A 41 48.42 1.62 -0.29
N PHE A 42 47.99 0.36 -0.38
CA PHE A 42 48.88 -0.77 -0.59
C PHE A 42 49.70 -0.60 -1.87
N SER A 43 49.04 -0.25 -2.98
CA SER A 43 49.72 -0.04 -4.26
C SER A 43 50.77 1.08 -4.21
N LYS A 44 50.49 2.15 -3.45
CA LYS A 44 51.44 3.26 -3.26
C LYS A 44 52.62 2.84 -2.38
N MET A 45 52.34 2.18 -1.26
CA MET A 45 53.37 1.73 -0.33
C MET A 45 54.26 0.62 -0.91
N ASN A 46 53.71 -0.23 -1.77
CA ASN A 46 54.44 -1.30 -2.46
C ASN A 46 54.97 -0.87 -3.84
N GLY A 47 55.02 0.42 -4.13
CA GLY A 47 55.40 0.94 -5.46
C GLY A 47 56.81 0.55 -5.91
N ASP A 48 57.73 0.34 -4.96
CA ASP A 48 59.10 -0.12 -5.20
C ASP A 48 59.33 -1.61 -4.88
N GLY A 49 58.27 -2.33 -4.49
CA GLY A 49 58.33 -3.75 -4.09
C GLY A 49 59.02 -4.01 -2.76
N SER A 50 59.35 -2.99 -1.97
CA SER A 50 60.06 -3.12 -0.69
C SER A 50 59.13 -3.33 0.52
N LEU A 51 57.81 -3.20 0.31
CA LEU A 51 56.83 -3.30 1.39
C LEU A 51 56.83 -4.71 1.99
N THR A 52 57.16 -4.80 3.28
CA THR A 52 57.11 -6.05 4.02
C THR A 52 55.71 -6.31 4.57
N SER A 53 55.37 -7.59 4.77
CA SER A 53 54.12 -8.01 5.40
C SER A 53 53.90 -7.38 6.79
N ALA A 54 54.97 -7.28 7.60
CA ALA A 54 54.91 -6.67 8.91
C ALA A 54 54.62 -5.16 8.84
N ALA A 55 55.28 -4.45 7.92
CA ALA A 55 55.05 -3.01 7.73
C ALA A 55 53.63 -2.71 7.24
N TRP A 56 53.10 -3.52 6.30
CA TRP A 56 51.71 -3.37 5.86
C TRP A 56 50.73 -3.60 7.00
N LYS A 57 50.90 -4.69 7.76
CA LYS A 57 50.03 -5.01 8.89
C LYS A 57 50.03 -3.91 9.95
N GLU A 58 51.19 -3.34 10.26
CA GLU A 58 51.30 -2.23 11.20
C GLU A 58 50.59 -0.97 10.69
N HIS A 59 50.71 -0.67 9.40
CA HIS A 59 49.99 0.43 8.76
C HIS A 59 48.48 0.22 8.81
N ALA A 60 48.00 -0.92 8.30
CA ALA A 60 46.57 -1.25 8.25
C ALA A 60 45.90 -1.29 9.63
N ALA A 61 46.63 -1.72 10.67
CA ALA A 61 46.14 -1.75 12.05
C ALA A 61 45.90 -0.35 12.65
N LYS A 62 46.55 0.69 12.12
CA LYS A 62 46.35 2.09 12.55
C LYS A 62 45.20 2.77 11.81
N GLN A 63 44.69 2.16 10.73
CA GLN A 63 43.65 2.74 9.90
C GLN A 63 42.25 2.46 10.41
N ASN A 64 41.35 3.41 10.16
CA ASN A 64 39.93 3.32 10.47
C ASN A 64 39.10 3.59 9.22
N VAL A 65 37.87 3.10 9.20
CA VAL A 65 36.90 3.42 8.16
C VAL A 65 36.56 4.90 8.24
N ALA A 66 36.71 5.61 7.13
CA ALA A 66 36.46 7.04 7.02
C ALA A 66 34.95 7.33 6.93
N PHE A 67 34.29 7.32 8.08
CA PHE A 67 32.88 7.67 8.22
C PHE A 67 32.65 9.19 8.22
N PRO A 68 31.45 9.66 7.84
CA PRO A 68 31.09 11.06 7.88
C PRO A 68 30.95 11.53 9.34
N GLU A 69 31.23 12.81 9.58
CA GLU A 69 31.06 13.42 10.92
C GLU A 69 29.59 13.44 11.36
N ASP A 70 28.65 13.57 10.41
CA ASP A 70 27.22 13.52 10.69
C ASP A 70 26.80 12.11 11.15
N ARG A 71 26.74 11.92 12.47
CA ARG A 71 26.35 10.64 13.08
C ARG A 71 24.93 10.21 12.73
N SER A 72 24.05 11.13 12.32
CA SER A 72 22.63 10.86 12.07
C SER A 72 22.40 9.97 10.85
N VAL A 73 23.37 9.88 9.94
CA VAL A 73 23.33 9.06 8.72
C VAL A 73 23.92 7.66 8.90
N LEU A 74 24.41 7.33 10.10
CA LEU A 74 25.04 6.06 10.43
C LEU A 74 24.18 5.27 11.45
N PRO A 75 24.31 3.93 11.53
CA PRO A 75 23.54 3.10 12.47
C PRO A 75 23.77 3.55 13.91
N ALA A 76 22.71 3.72 14.72
CA ALA A 76 22.81 4.33 16.05
C ALA A 76 23.68 3.51 17.03
N ASP A 77 23.74 2.19 16.84
CA ASP A 77 24.48 1.21 17.62
C ASP A 77 25.95 1.05 17.21
N MET A 78 26.36 1.64 16.09
CA MET A 78 27.74 1.57 15.61
C MET A 78 28.73 2.22 16.58
N LYS A 79 29.80 1.49 16.91
CA LYS A 79 30.91 1.97 17.73
C LYS A 79 31.96 2.61 16.82
N LEU A 80 32.33 3.85 17.12
CA LEU A 80 33.35 4.60 16.40
C LEU A 80 34.55 4.89 17.33
N PRO A 81 35.78 4.94 16.80
CA PRO A 81 36.15 4.64 15.41
C PRO A 81 36.06 3.14 15.09
N LEU A 82 35.77 2.82 13.83
CA LEU A 82 35.74 1.42 13.36
C LEU A 82 37.06 1.13 12.64
N PRO A 83 37.91 0.21 13.16
CA PRO A 83 39.16 -0.14 12.49
C PRO A 83 38.90 -0.82 11.14
N TRP A 84 39.88 -0.77 10.25
CA TRP A 84 39.80 -1.54 9.00
C TRP A 84 39.62 -3.04 9.27
N PRO A 85 38.78 -3.73 8.48
CA PRO A 85 38.60 -5.18 8.57
C PRO A 85 39.92 -5.94 8.53
N LEU A 86 40.05 -6.99 9.35
CA LEU A 86 41.28 -7.79 9.48
C LEU A 86 41.73 -8.43 8.16
N ILE A 87 40.80 -8.71 7.24
CA ILE A 87 41.10 -9.19 5.89
C ILE A 87 42.00 -8.23 5.10
N LEU A 88 41.91 -6.92 5.37
CA LEU A 88 42.76 -5.90 4.74
C LEU A 88 44.18 -5.88 5.32
N HIS A 89 44.40 -6.51 6.48
CA HIS A 89 45.72 -6.55 7.13
C HIS A 89 46.62 -7.62 6.50
N ASP A 90 46.04 -8.53 5.71
CA ASP A 90 46.75 -9.63 5.08
C ASP A 90 47.47 -9.17 3.81
N TYR A 91 48.80 -9.11 3.90
CA TYR A 91 49.67 -8.68 2.82
C TYR A 91 49.52 -9.52 1.55
N GLU A 92 49.48 -10.86 1.66
CA GLU A 92 49.42 -11.74 0.48
C GLU A 92 48.08 -11.60 -0.25
N ARG A 93 47.02 -11.25 0.49
CA ARG A 93 45.69 -11.00 -0.07
C ARG A 93 45.57 -9.62 -0.71
N MET A 94 46.31 -8.63 -0.22
CA MET A 94 46.34 -7.28 -0.79
C MET A 94 47.24 -7.18 -2.02
N LYS A 95 48.31 -7.98 -2.09
CA LYS A 95 49.32 -7.98 -3.17
C LYS A 95 48.75 -8.09 -4.59
N PRO A 96 47.70 -8.89 -4.90
CA PRO A 96 47.11 -8.95 -6.23
C PRO A 96 46.32 -7.71 -6.64
N LEU A 97 46.10 -6.75 -5.73
CA LEU A 97 45.29 -5.55 -5.94
C LEU A 97 43.82 -5.84 -6.36
N GLN A 98 43.27 -6.94 -5.82
CA GLN A 98 41.93 -7.45 -6.13
C GLN A 98 40.94 -7.16 -4.99
N TRP A 99 40.84 -5.89 -4.59
CA TRP A 99 39.99 -5.46 -3.48
C TRP A 99 38.52 -5.86 -3.63
N ASN A 100 38.02 -5.94 -4.87
CA ASN A 100 36.66 -6.36 -5.18
C ASN A 100 36.39 -7.82 -4.81
N ILE A 101 37.40 -8.69 -4.85
CA ILE A 101 37.29 -10.07 -4.39
C ILE A 101 37.23 -10.10 -2.86
N LEU A 102 38.14 -9.39 -2.20
CA LEU A 102 38.16 -9.29 -0.73
C LEU A 102 36.86 -8.70 -0.17
N TRP A 103 36.29 -7.70 -0.85
CA TRP A 103 35.00 -7.14 -0.49
C TRP A 103 33.86 -8.16 -0.61
N ARG A 104 33.81 -8.93 -1.71
CA ARG A 104 32.77 -9.97 -1.88
C ARG A 104 32.86 -11.05 -0.81
N GLU A 105 34.06 -11.44 -0.42
CA GLU A 105 34.26 -12.40 0.67
C GLU A 105 33.82 -11.83 2.01
N TYR A 106 34.31 -10.63 2.36
CA TYR A 106 33.95 -9.95 3.60
C TYR A 106 32.44 -9.70 3.71
N SER A 107 31.83 -9.15 2.67
CA SER A 107 30.39 -8.86 2.64
C SER A 107 29.55 -10.14 2.79
N LYS A 108 29.97 -11.25 2.17
CA LYS A 108 29.33 -12.56 2.34
C LYS A 108 29.40 -13.06 3.78
N GLU A 109 30.57 -12.99 4.42
CA GLU A 109 30.75 -13.43 5.81
C GLU A 109 29.93 -12.59 6.80
N GLN A 110 29.85 -11.29 6.55
CA GLN A 110 29.11 -10.34 7.40
C GLN A 110 27.61 -10.25 7.07
N GLY A 111 27.13 -10.96 6.03
CA GLY A 111 25.75 -10.85 5.56
C GLY A 111 25.38 -9.47 5.01
N LEU A 112 26.37 -8.72 4.51
CA LEU A 112 26.21 -7.40 3.92
C LEU A 112 25.86 -7.50 2.44
N ASN A 113 25.29 -6.43 1.88
CA ASN A 113 25.06 -6.35 0.45
C ASN A 113 26.39 -6.23 -0.31
N ALA A 114 26.69 -7.20 -1.16
CA ALA A 114 27.89 -7.22 -1.99
C ALA A 114 27.96 -6.06 -2.99
N GLN A 115 26.81 -5.47 -3.35
CA GLN A 115 26.71 -4.29 -4.20
C GLN A 115 26.12 -3.13 -3.37
N PRO A 116 26.96 -2.39 -2.63
CA PRO A 116 26.49 -1.20 -1.92
C PRO A 116 25.98 -0.14 -2.90
N PRO A 117 25.19 0.83 -2.43
CA PRO A 117 24.84 2.01 -3.22
C PRO A 117 26.10 2.72 -3.76
N GLU A 118 25.97 3.40 -4.89
CA GLU A 118 27.07 4.19 -5.47
C GLU A 118 27.38 5.44 -4.64
N GLU A 119 26.38 5.97 -3.94
CA GLU A 119 26.48 7.16 -3.10
C GLU A 119 25.78 6.95 -1.74
N PRO A 120 26.28 7.56 -0.67
CA PRO A 120 25.63 7.48 0.63
C PRO A 120 24.36 8.33 0.66
N TYR A 121 23.35 7.88 1.39
CA TYR A 121 22.13 8.62 1.65
C TYR A 121 22.38 9.75 2.65
N SER A 122 21.97 10.96 2.28
CA SER A 122 22.04 12.13 3.16
C SER A 122 21.00 12.09 4.28
N ALA A 123 21.21 12.90 5.33
CA ALA A 123 20.23 13.07 6.41
C ALA A 123 18.86 13.54 5.88
N GLN A 124 18.84 14.35 4.83
CA GLN A 124 17.60 14.75 4.16
C GLN A 124 16.88 13.55 3.55
N LYS A 125 17.58 12.68 2.83
CA LYS A 125 16.99 11.48 2.21
C LYS A 125 16.39 10.53 3.25
N ILE A 126 17.03 10.41 4.41
CA ILE A 126 16.51 9.62 5.54
C ILE A 126 15.26 10.28 6.14
N LYS A 127 15.25 11.61 6.32
CA LYS A 127 14.07 12.36 6.80
C LYS A 127 12.90 12.25 5.82
N GLU A 128 13.15 12.28 4.52
CA GLU A 128 12.13 12.07 3.49
C GLU A 128 11.41 10.72 3.67
N GLN A 129 12.11 9.64 4.07
CA GLN A 129 11.47 8.35 4.32
C GLN A 129 10.45 8.43 5.47
N TRP A 130 10.74 9.18 6.53
CA TRP A 130 9.80 9.40 7.64
C TRP A 130 8.57 10.20 7.20
N VAL A 131 8.77 11.21 6.35
CA VAL A 131 7.67 12.00 5.79
C VAL A 131 6.74 11.10 4.96
N VAL A 132 7.30 10.30 4.06
CA VAL A 132 6.52 9.40 3.21
C VAL A 132 5.85 8.29 4.03
N PHE A 133 6.53 7.76 5.05
CA PHE A 133 5.95 6.82 6.01
C PHE A 133 4.66 7.38 6.64
N VAL A 134 4.69 8.63 7.12
CA VAL A 134 3.52 9.29 7.73
C VAL A 134 2.41 9.48 6.70
N ILE A 135 2.74 9.94 5.49
CA ILE A 135 1.75 10.12 4.41
C ILE A 135 1.06 8.79 4.07
N CYS A 136 1.83 7.73 3.84
CA CYS A 136 1.28 6.39 3.56
C CYS A 136 0.48 5.85 4.75
N GLY A 137 0.91 6.12 5.99
CA GLY A 137 0.18 5.75 7.19
C GLY A 137 -1.20 6.42 7.26
N VAL A 138 -1.27 7.74 7.03
CA VAL A 138 -2.54 8.48 6.99
C VAL A 138 -3.46 7.96 5.88
N LEU A 139 -2.94 7.75 4.67
CA LEU A 139 -3.72 7.20 3.56
C LEU A 139 -4.25 5.79 3.87
N THR A 140 -3.45 4.96 4.55
CA THR A 140 -3.87 3.62 5.01
C THR A 140 -5.03 3.72 5.99
N LEU A 141 -4.95 4.62 6.98
CA LEU A 141 -6.01 4.81 7.97
C LEU A 141 -7.31 5.31 7.35
N VAL A 142 -7.22 6.27 6.42
CA VAL A 142 -8.40 6.79 5.70
C VAL A 142 -9.02 5.68 4.84
N ALA A 143 -8.23 4.93 4.08
CA ALA A 143 -8.72 3.82 3.27
C ALA A 143 -9.34 2.70 4.15
N ALA A 144 -8.74 2.41 5.30
CA ALA A 144 -9.25 1.43 6.25
C ALA A 144 -10.57 1.89 6.87
N PHE A 145 -10.70 3.18 7.21
CA PHE A 145 -11.96 3.75 7.69
C PHE A 145 -13.09 3.57 6.67
N PHE A 146 -12.86 3.93 5.41
CA PHE A 146 -13.85 3.73 4.34
C PHE A 146 -14.16 2.25 4.10
N LEU A 147 -13.13 1.39 4.12
CA LEU A 147 -13.31 -0.05 3.97
C LEU A 147 -14.19 -0.64 5.08
N LEU A 148 -13.85 -0.36 6.35
CA LEU A 148 -14.62 -0.81 7.50
C LEU A 148 -16.04 -0.25 7.48
N ARG A 149 -16.20 1.03 7.12
CA ARG A 149 -17.53 1.64 6.96
C ARG A 149 -18.34 0.98 5.86
N THR A 150 -17.69 0.52 4.79
CA THR A 150 -18.37 -0.10 3.64
C THR A 150 -18.74 -1.55 3.94
N ILE A 151 -17.81 -2.34 4.50
CA ILE A 151 -18.07 -3.75 4.85
C ILE A 151 -19.16 -3.87 5.92
N ARG A 152 -19.27 -2.90 6.84
CA ARG A 152 -20.32 -2.90 7.88
C ARG A 152 -21.70 -2.51 7.36
N ARG A 153 -21.82 -1.97 6.14
CA ARG A 153 -23.12 -1.64 5.54
C ARG A 153 -23.68 -2.90 4.88
N SER A 154 -24.78 -3.39 5.44
CA SER A 154 -25.58 -4.44 4.84
C SER A 154 -27.05 -4.04 4.90
N ILE A 155 -27.81 -4.43 3.88
CA ILE A 155 -29.27 -4.33 3.88
C ILE A 155 -29.81 -5.75 3.88
N SER A 156 -30.75 -6.04 4.78
CA SER A 156 -31.37 -7.35 4.89
C SER A 156 -32.87 -7.22 5.07
N VAL A 157 -33.59 -8.26 4.69
CA VAL A 157 -35.03 -8.36 4.87
C VAL A 157 -35.34 -9.63 5.64
N ASP A 158 -36.27 -9.54 6.59
CA ASP A 158 -36.75 -10.69 7.34
C ASP A 158 -38.30 -10.76 7.28
N ALA A 159 -38.88 -11.61 8.13
CA ALA A 159 -40.33 -11.79 8.22
C ALA A 159 -41.07 -10.53 8.68
N ASP A 160 -40.45 -9.69 9.50
CA ASP A 160 -41.12 -8.59 10.19
C ASP A 160 -40.82 -7.23 9.56
N GLY A 161 -39.69 -7.10 8.85
CA GLY A 161 -39.32 -5.83 8.23
C GLY A 161 -38.01 -5.83 7.44
N VAL A 162 -37.56 -4.60 7.14
CA VAL A 162 -36.33 -4.30 6.42
C VAL A 162 -35.31 -3.73 7.40
N THR A 163 -34.13 -4.33 7.48
CA THR A 163 -32.98 -3.76 8.20
C THR A 163 -32.20 -2.85 7.26
N THR A 164 -32.11 -1.57 7.59
CA THR A 164 -31.42 -0.56 6.78
C THR A 164 -29.91 -0.77 6.81
N GLN A 165 -29.21 -0.06 5.90
CA GLN A 165 -27.75 0.00 5.82
C GLN A 165 -27.06 0.46 7.12
N GLU A 166 -27.82 1.05 8.04
CA GLU A 166 -27.35 1.57 9.33
C GLU A 166 -27.67 0.61 10.48
N GLY A 167 -28.21 -0.58 10.19
CA GLY A 167 -28.58 -1.60 11.17
C GLY A 167 -29.95 -1.39 11.83
N LYS A 168 -30.75 -0.43 11.35
CA LYS A 168 -32.06 -0.12 11.92
C LYS A 168 -33.13 -1.00 11.30
N LYS A 169 -33.91 -1.73 12.10
CA LYS A 169 -35.05 -2.52 11.62
C LYS A 169 -36.29 -1.63 11.46
N VAL A 170 -36.89 -1.65 10.28
CA VAL A 170 -38.12 -0.92 9.93
C VAL A 170 -39.19 -1.95 9.59
N PRO A 171 -40.28 -2.05 10.38
CA PRO A 171 -41.38 -2.98 10.10
C PRO A 171 -42.06 -2.69 8.75
N TYR A 172 -42.59 -3.70 8.07
CA TYR A 172 -43.29 -3.50 6.79
C TYR A 172 -44.48 -2.54 6.90
N ALA A 173 -45.19 -2.53 8.04
CA ALA A 173 -46.32 -1.63 8.31
C ALA A 173 -45.96 -0.13 8.31
N ASP A 174 -44.69 0.17 8.59
CA ASP A 174 -44.17 1.54 8.63
C ASP A 174 -43.71 2.03 7.24
N LEU A 175 -43.60 1.14 6.26
CA LEU A 175 -43.22 1.49 4.89
C LEU A 175 -44.42 2.13 4.17
N LYS A 176 -44.24 3.34 3.64
CA LYS A 176 -45.33 4.12 3.01
C LYS A 176 -45.22 4.18 1.50
N LYS A 177 -44.01 4.35 0.97
CA LYS A 177 -43.79 4.59 -0.46
C LYS A 177 -42.57 3.84 -0.96
N LEU A 178 -42.71 3.19 -2.10
CA LEU A 178 -41.64 2.49 -2.80
C LEU A 178 -41.47 3.10 -4.20
N ASP A 179 -40.40 3.87 -4.41
CA ASP A 179 -40.05 4.50 -5.69
C ASP A 179 -39.05 3.63 -6.47
N LEU A 180 -39.50 3.08 -7.59
CA LEU A 180 -38.78 2.12 -8.44
C LEU A 180 -38.44 2.69 -9.81
N ARG A 181 -38.68 3.98 -10.04
CA ARG A 181 -38.47 4.65 -11.34
C ARG A 181 -37.07 4.47 -11.92
N LYS A 182 -36.05 4.26 -11.08
CA LYS A 182 -34.66 4.07 -11.47
C LYS A 182 -34.16 2.64 -11.25
N TRP A 183 -35.05 1.70 -10.89
CA TRP A 183 -34.68 0.33 -10.58
C TRP A 183 -34.26 -0.42 -11.84
N ASP A 184 -35.13 -0.51 -12.85
CA ASP A 184 -34.84 -1.31 -14.06
C ASP A 184 -33.68 -0.74 -14.89
N THR A 185 -33.40 0.56 -14.79
CA THR A 185 -32.31 1.22 -15.56
C THR A 185 -31.00 1.37 -14.81
N LYS A 186 -31.06 1.78 -13.53
CA LYS A 186 -29.87 2.14 -12.73
C LYS A 186 -29.71 1.29 -11.47
N GLY A 187 -30.64 0.39 -11.18
CA GLY A 187 -30.66 -0.41 -9.95
C GLY A 187 -30.93 0.42 -8.70
N LEU A 188 -31.55 1.60 -8.81
CA LEU A 188 -31.80 2.48 -7.67
C LEU A 188 -33.28 2.48 -7.29
N ALA A 189 -33.57 2.13 -6.04
CA ALA A 189 -34.89 2.26 -5.44
C ALA A 189 -34.84 3.01 -4.12
N PHE A 190 -35.94 3.69 -3.79
CA PHE A 190 -36.08 4.44 -2.54
C PHE A 190 -37.35 4.01 -1.81
N ILE A 191 -37.23 3.74 -0.51
CA ILE A 191 -38.35 3.34 0.34
C ILE A 191 -38.54 4.40 1.41
N ASP A 192 -39.65 5.13 1.37
CA ASP A 192 -40.02 6.06 2.43
C ASP A 192 -40.77 5.31 3.53
N PHE A 193 -40.38 5.54 4.77
CA PHE A 193 -41.02 4.99 5.95
C PHE A 193 -41.38 6.09 6.94
N ASP A 194 -42.50 5.90 7.63
CA ASP A 194 -43.03 6.80 8.64
C ASP A 194 -43.81 5.96 9.66
N GLY A 195 -43.26 5.79 10.87
CA GLY A 195 -43.86 4.94 11.89
C GLY A 195 -43.06 4.84 13.19
N ALA A 196 -43.14 3.70 13.88
CA ALA A 196 -42.52 3.50 15.19
C ALA A 196 -40.98 3.58 15.13
N ALA A 197 -40.41 3.22 13.98
CA ALA A 197 -39.00 3.43 13.70
C ALA A 197 -38.65 4.90 13.37
N GLY A 198 -39.59 5.84 13.41
CA GLY A 198 -39.43 7.24 12.98
C GLY A 198 -39.68 7.43 11.48
N LYS A 199 -39.26 8.58 10.95
CA LYS A 199 -39.45 8.98 9.55
C LYS A 199 -38.14 9.03 8.79
N GLY A 200 -38.08 8.46 7.59
CA GLY A 200 -36.86 8.48 6.78
C GLY A 200 -37.01 7.81 5.42
N ARG A 201 -35.88 7.72 4.71
CA ARG A 201 -35.79 7.11 3.37
C ARG A 201 -34.66 6.09 3.32
N ILE A 202 -34.99 4.86 2.93
CA ILE A 202 -34.03 3.78 2.68
C ILE A 202 -33.64 3.84 1.20
N ARG A 203 -32.34 3.90 0.90
CA ARG A 203 -31.82 3.74 -0.47
C ARG A 203 -31.44 2.28 -0.69
N VAL A 204 -31.95 1.67 -1.75
CA VAL A 204 -31.53 0.36 -2.25
C VAL A 204 -30.76 0.58 -3.54
N ASP A 205 -29.51 0.10 -3.59
CA ASP A 205 -28.61 0.28 -4.72
C ASP A 205 -28.13 -1.10 -5.20
N GLY A 206 -28.75 -1.59 -6.27
CA GLY A 206 -28.50 -2.87 -6.87
C GLY A 206 -27.05 -3.08 -7.27
N LEU A 207 -26.38 -2.06 -7.83
CA LEU A 207 -24.97 -2.16 -8.20
C LEU A 207 -24.06 -2.37 -6.98
N THR A 208 -24.44 -1.79 -5.83
CA THR A 208 -23.70 -1.93 -4.58
C THR A 208 -23.96 -3.27 -3.89
N TYR A 209 -25.18 -3.82 -4.01
CA TYR A 209 -25.64 -4.98 -3.22
C TYR A 209 -25.81 -6.27 -4.04
N GLY A 210 -25.01 -6.46 -5.08
CA GLY A 210 -24.89 -7.75 -5.78
C GLY A 210 -25.63 -7.85 -7.11
N GLY A 211 -26.09 -6.74 -7.68
CA GLY A 211 -26.75 -6.65 -8.97
C GLY A 211 -28.28 -6.62 -8.88
N PHE A 212 -28.94 -6.10 -9.93
CA PHE A 212 -30.39 -5.86 -10.02
C PHE A 212 -31.03 -6.37 -11.31
N LYS A 213 -30.31 -7.18 -12.10
CA LYS A 213 -30.87 -7.75 -13.33
C LYS A 213 -31.79 -8.92 -13.00
N LYS A 214 -33.02 -8.83 -13.48
CA LYS A 214 -34.05 -9.87 -13.33
C LYS A 214 -33.63 -11.21 -13.93
N GLU A 215 -32.87 -11.20 -15.04
CA GLU A 215 -32.44 -12.42 -15.74
C GLU A 215 -31.46 -13.29 -14.92
N HIS A 216 -30.80 -12.73 -13.91
CA HIS A 216 -29.71 -13.39 -13.19
C HIS A 216 -30.03 -13.71 -11.73
N ASP A 217 -31.27 -13.49 -11.28
CA ASP A 217 -31.71 -13.63 -9.87
C ASP A 217 -30.69 -13.03 -8.88
N GLU A 218 -30.23 -11.82 -9.17
CA GLU A 218 -29.17 -11.20 -8.38
C GLU A 218 -29.63 -10.88 -6.95
N PRO A 219 -28.73 -10.91 -5.94
CA PRO A 219 -29.06 -10.66 -4.54
C PRO A 219 -29.96 -9.45 -4.26
N ALA A 220 -29.79 -8.32 -4.96
CA ALA A 220 -30.64 -7.16 -4.75
C ALA A 220 -32.04 -7.32 -5.37
N GLU A 221 -32.19 -8.10 -6.43
CA GLU A 221 -33.49 -8.44 -7.01
C GLU A 221 -34.26 -9.41 -6.10
N ARG A 222 -33.59 -10.40 -5.48
CA ARG A 222 -34.20 -11.24 -4.44
C ARG A 222 -34.69 -10.43 -3.25
N LEU A 223 -33.86 -9.48 -2.79
CA LEU A 223 -34.22 -8.55 -1.72
C LEU A 223 -35.45 -7.71 -2.11
N MET A 224 -35.46 -7.15 -3.33
CA MET A 224 -36.58 -6.36 -3.83
C MET A 224 -37.87 -7.18 -3.94
N ARG A 225 -37.79 -8.44 -4.38
CA ARG A 225 -38.93 -9.36 -4.45
C ARG A 225 -39.54 -9.63 -3.08
N GLN A 226 -38.70 -9.85 -2.07
CA GLN A 226 -39.17 -10.04 -0.69
C GLN A 226 -39.85 -8.78 -0.15
N ILE A 227 -39.27 -7.60 -0.38
CA ILE A 227 -39.87 -6.32 0.01
C ILE A 227 -41.23 -6.15 -0.66
N ARG A 228 -41.33 -6.32 -1.98
CA ARG A 228 -42.60 -6.21 -2.73
C ARG A 228 -43.66 -7.18 -2.24
N SER A 229 -43.29 -8.43 -1.92
CA SER A 229 -44.25 -9.45 -1.47
C SER A 229 -44.97 -9.13 -0.17
N ARG A 230 -44.40 -8.23 0.65
CA ARG A 230 -44.92 -7.84 1.97
C ARG A 230 -45.19 -6.34 2.08
N PHE A 231 -45.00 -5.60 1.00
CA PHE A 231 -45.23 -4.16 0.96
C PHE A 231 -46.69 -3.87 0.65
N SER A 232 -47.36 -3.11 1.51
CA SER A 232 -48.77 -2.73 1.38
C SER A 232 -48.98 -1.22 1.15
N GLY A 233 -47.91 -0.48 0.87
CA GLY A 233 -47.93 0.97 0.65
C GLY A 233 -48.07 1.37 -0.82
N GLU A 234 -47.79 2.64 -1.11
CA GLU A 234 -47.81 3.18 -2.48
C GLU A 234 -46.57 2.75 -3.27
N ILE A 235 -46.77 2.12 -4.43
CA ILE A 235 -45.69 1.75 -5.36
C ILE A 235 -45.67 2.77 -6.52
N ILE A 236 -44.52 3.40 -6.77
CA ILE A 236 -44.30 4.24 -7.96
C ILE A 236 -43.40 3.50 -8.94
N GLU A 237 -43.96 3.16 -10.09
CA GLU A 237 -43.26 2.65 -11.27
C GLU A 237 -43.47 3.57 -12.47
N TYR A 238 -42.55 3.55 -13.43
CA TYR A 238 -42.85 4.13 -14.75
C TYR A 238 -43.76 3.16 -15.49
N THR A 239 -45.00 3.56 -15.77
CA THR A 239 -45.81 2.90 -16.80
C THR A 239 -45.22 3.26 -18.15
N THR A 240 -44.73 2.26 -18.90
CA THR A 240 -44.60 2.39 -20.35
C THR A 240 -45.99 2.59 -20.93
N ALA A 241 -46.25 3.78 -21.48
CA ALA A 241 -47.46 4.03 -22.25
C ALA A 241 -47.58 2.95 -23.36
N PRO A 242 -48.75 2.35 -23.59
CA PRO A 242 -48.93 1.40 -24.67
C PRO A 242 -48.53 2.08 -25.98
N ALA A 243 -47.64 1.43 -26.73
CA ALA A 243 -47.22 1.89 -28.05
C ALA A 243 -48.48 2.13 -28.89
N THR A 244 -48.72 3.40 -29.24
CA THR A 244 -49.69 3.78 -30.26
C THR A 244 -49.35 3.02 -31.54
N ALA A 245 -50.31 2.24 -32.02
CA ALA A 245 -50.23 1.48 -33.26
C ALA A 245 -49.85 2.42 -34.44
N PRO A 246 -49.09 1.95 -35.43
CA PRO A 246 -48.71 2.77 -36.57
C PRO A 246 -49.95 3.16 -37.39
N GLU A 247 -50.11 4.46 -37.62
CA GLU A 247 -51.09 5.01 -38.57
C GLU A 247 -50.68 4.63 -40.00
N ASP A 248 -51.65 4.10 -40.75
CA ASP A 248 -51.54 3.74 -42.16
C ASP A 248 -51.12 4.95 -43.03
N GLU A 249 -50.01 4.80 -43.74
CA GLU A 249 -49.56 5.72 -44.80
C GLU A 249 -50.55 5.70 -45.98
N GLN A 250 -51.39 6.73 -46.07
CA GLN A 250 -52.16 7.01 -47.28
C GLN A 250 -51.25 7.55 -48.39
N SER A 251 -51.11 6.70 -49.41
CA SER A 251 -50.70 6.96 -50.79
C SER A 251 -51.09 8.34 -51.35
N LYS A 252 -50.13 9.05 -51.94
CA LYS A 252 -50.36 10.13 -52.92
C LYS A 252 -50.19 9.57 -54.35
N PRO A 253 -51.11 9.86 -55.29
CA PRO A 253 -50.97 9.47 -56.69
C PRO A 253 -50.00 10.39 -57.45
N ALA A 254 -49.54 9.85 -58.58
CA ALA A 254 -48.53 10.38 -59.51
C ALA A 254 -48.90 11.70 -60.20
#